data_AF-A0A973P8Y0-F1
#
_entry.id   AF-A0A973P8Y0-F1
#
_cell.length_a   1.000
_cell.length_b   1.000
_cell.length_c   1.000
_cell.angle_alpha   90.00
_cell.angle_beta   90.00
_cell.angle_gamma   90.00
#
_symmetry.space_group_name_H-M   'P 1'
#
loop_
_entity.id
_entity.type
_entity.pdbx_description
1 polymer ?
#
loop_
_entity_poly.entity_id
_entity_poly.type
_entity_poly.pdbx_seq_one_letter_code
_entity_poly.pdbx_strand_id
1 'polypeptide(L)'
;MRISVEQRRARLALRQGLARPYDGVVEAAESVVVLHATDPATVFLSLAARLRAPGHAAIERALYEDGDLVRMHGMRRTLFVVPADLVAAVQASSTAPIAARERKVLAKAMQDSGYAA
;
A
#
# COMPACT_ATOMS: atom_id res chain seq x y z
N MET A 1 -14.47 -12.27 27.61
CA MET A 1 -15.37 -11.95 26.47
C MET A 1 -14.86 -12.65 25.22
N ARG A 2 -15.66 -13.50 24.55
CA ARG A 2 -15.29 -14.16 23.29
C ARG A 2 -15.92 -13.42 22.12
N ILE A 3 -15.15 -13.16 21.07
CA ILE A 3 -15.61 -12.46 19.86
C ILE A 3 -15.90 -13.49 18.76
N SER A 4 -17.12 -13.46 18.18
CA SER A 4 -17.52 -14.34 17.07
C SER A 4 -16.91 -13.91 15.72
N VAL A 5 -17.00 -14.79 14.71
CA VAL A 5 -16.57 -14.48 13.34
C VAL A 5 -17.37 -13.32 12.75
N GLU A 6 -18.69 -13.33 12.93
CA GLU A 6 -19.59 -12.27 12.45
C GLU A 6 -19.22 -10.93 13.08
N GLN A 7 -18.98 -10.92 14.39
CA GLN A 7 -18.56 -9.73 15.10
C GLN A 7 -17.18 -9.23 14.65
N ARG A 8 -16.24 -10.11 14.29
CA ARG A 8 -14.95 -9.68 13.68
C ARG A 8 -15.18 -9.04 12.31
N ARG A 9 -15.96 -9.68 11.45
CA ARG A 9 -16.26 -9.19 10.10
C ARG A 9 -16.98 -7.84 10.13
N ALA A 10 -17.98 -7.68 10.99
CA ALA A 10 -18.69 -6.41 11.15
C ALA A 10 -17.74 -5.28 11.59
N ARG A 11 -16.84 -5.55 12.55
CA ARG A 11 -15.83 -4.57 12.96
C ARG A 11 -14.86 -4.22 11.83
N LEU A 12 -14.41 -5.20 11.05
CA LEU A 12 -13.54 -4.96 9.89
C LEU A 12 -14.25 -4.15 8.81
N ALA A 13 -15.48 -4.52 8.45
CA ALA A 13 -16.25 -3.81 7.43
C ALA A 13 -16.47 -2.33 7.80
N LEU A 14 -16.71 -2.04 9.09
CA LEU A 14 -16.80 -0.66 9.57
C LEU A 14 -15.45 0.06 9.54
N ARG A 15 -14.40 -0.57 10.10
CA ARG A 15 -13.07 0.04 10.23
C ARG A 15 -12.34 0.22 8.91
N GLN A 16 -12.71 -0.52 7.86
CA GLN A 16 -12.06 -0.46 6.56
C GLN A 16 -12.89 0.31 5.52
N GLY A 17 -13.93 1.03 5.95
CA GLY A 17 -14.74 1.86 5.05
C GLY A 17 -15.75 1.09 4.17
N LEU A 18 -15.88 -0.23 4.33
CA LEU A 18 -16.74 -1.06 3.47
C LEU A 18 -18.23 -0.98 3.82
N ALA A 19 -18.55 -0.81 5.11
CA ALA A 19 -19.92 -0.62 5.59
C ALA A 19 -20.26 0.84 5.90
N ARG A 20 -19.23 1.65 6.19
CA ARG A 20 -19.34 3.09 6.43
C ARG A 20 -18.21 3.79 5.69
N PRO A 21 -18.44 4.24 4.43
CA PRO A 21 -17.40 4.87 3.64
C PRO A 21 -16.90 6.17 4.27
N TYR A 22 -15.62 6.45 4.04
CA TYR A 22 -14.90 7.64 4.45
C TYR A 22 -15.09 8.78 3.46
N ASP A 23 -14.85 10.01 3.91
CA ASP A 23 -14.93 11.19 3.05
C ASP A 23 -13.53 11.60 2.52
N GLY A 24 -12.46 11.21 3.23
CA GLY A 24 -11.07 11.51 2.87
C GLY A 24 -10.32 10.34 2.23
N VAL A 25 -9.54 10.63 1.17
CA VAL A 25 -8.68 9.66 0.47
C VAL A 25 -7.61 9.07 1.40
N VAL A 26 -6.94 9.92 2.18
CA VAL A 26 -5.87 9.52 3.10
C VAL A 26 -6.45 8.66 4.23
N GLU A 27 -7.55 9.10 4.84
CA GLU A 27 -8.27 8.34 5.88
C GLU A 27 -8.70 6.95 5.37
N ALA A 28 -9.20 6.87 4.13
CA ALA A 28 -9.56 5.59 3.51
C ALA A 28 -8.33 4.67 3.32
N ALA A 29 -7.16 5.21 3.00
CA ALA A 29 -5.92 4.44 2.90
C ALA A 29 -5.41 3.97 4.27
N GLU A 30 -5.40 4.86 5.26
CA GLU A 30 -5.02 4.58 6.66
C GLU A 30 -5.89 3.49 7.28
N SER A 31 -7.18 3.45 6.93
CA SER A 31 -8.15 2.44 7.40
C SER A 31 -7.72 0.98 7.12
N VAL A 32 -6.85 0.78 6.14
CA VAL A 32 -6.28 -0.52 5.75
C VAL A 32 -4.75 -0.56 5.82
N VAL A 33 -4.13 0.42 6.48
CA VAL A 33 -2.67 0.61 6.62
C VAL A 33 -1.98 0.98 5.31
N VAL A 34 -2.13 0.16 4.26
CA VAL A 34 -1.60 0.40 2.91
C VAL A 34 -2.51 -0.21 1.84
N LEU A 35 -2.39 0.28 0.60
CA LEU A 35 -3.15 -0.20 -0.55
C LEU A 35 -2.23 -0.87 -1.56
N HIS A 36 -2.58 -2.05 -2.07
CA HIS A 36 -1.77 -2.70 -3.12
C HIS A 36 -1.87 -1.92 -4.44
N ALA A 37 -0.72 -1.69 -5.08
CA ALA A 37 -0.61 -0.78 -6.22
C ALA A 37 0.36 -1.28 -7.30
N THR A 38 0.62 -2.60 -7.35
CA THR A 38 1.40 -3.20 -8.46
C THR A 38 0.68 -3.00 -9.78
N ASP A 39 -0.63 -3.22 -9.79
CA ASP A 39 -1.47 -2.77 -10.89
C ASP A 39 -1.91 -1.32 -10.60
N PRO A 40 -1.67 -0.38 -11.53
CA PRO A 40 -1.99 1.02 -11.30
C PRO A 40 -3.49 1.28 -11.10
N ALA A 41 -4.39 0.43 -11.63
CA ALA A 41 -5.82 0.58 -11.44
C ALA A 41 -6.29 0.15 -10.04
N THR A 42 -5.61 -0.79 -9.39
CA THR A 42 -6.11 -1.38 -8.13
C THR A 42 -6.14 -0.40 -6.96
N VAL A 43 -5.27 0.61 -6.94
CA VAL A 43 -5.31 1.64 -5.91
C VAL A 43 -6.60 2.47 -6.01
N PHE A 44 -6.97 2.89 -7.23
CA PHE A 44 -8.19 3.66 -7.46
C PHE A 44 -9.45 2.86 -7.12
N LEU A 45 -9.50 1.59 -7.53
CA LEU A 45 -10.63 0.70 -7.21
C LEU A 45 -10.73 0.42 -5.70
N SER A 46 -9.59 0.21 -5.03
CA SER A 46 -9.56 -0.04 -3.59
C SER A 46 -9.98 1.18 -2.77
N LEU A 47 -9.61 2.39 -3.20
CA LEU A 47 -10.10 3.64 -2.62
C LEU A 47 -11.58 3.86 -2.94
N ALA A 48 -12.01 3.55 -4.17
CA ALA A 48 -13.40 3.71 -4.57
C ALA A 48 -14.37 2.86 -3.74
N ALA A 49 -13.94 1.66 -3.34
CA ALA A 49 -14.72 0.81 -2.45
C ALA A 49 -14.86 1.33 -1.01
N ARG A 50 -14.10 2.37 -0.62
CA ARG A 50 -13.99 2.88 0.76
C ARG A 50 -14.39 4.35 0.91
N LEU A 51 -14.61 5.04 -0.21
CA LEU A 51 -14.95 6.45 -0.24
C LEU A 51 -16.43 6.67 -0.50
N ARG A 52 -17.02 7.66 0.18
CA ARG A 52 -18.41 8.07 -0.03
C ARG A 52 -18.62 8.64 -1.42
N ALA A 53 -17.65 9.42 -1.90
CA ALA A 53 -17.64 10.03 -3.21
C ALA A 53 -16.25 9.84 -3.86
N PRO A 54 -16.02 8.71 -4.55
CA PRO A 54 -14.72 8.47 -5.16
C PRO A 54 -14.50 9.37 -6.37
N GLY A 55 -13.30 9.96 -6.44
CA GLY A 55 -12.92 10.86 -7.54
C GLY A 55 -11.45 10.70 -7.90
N HIS A 56 -11.16 10.52 -9.20
CA HIS A 56 -9.81 10.28 -9.71
C HIS A 56 -8.85 11.43 -9.34
N ALA A 57 -9.28 12.68 -9.55
CA ALA A 57 -8.48 13.86 -9.29
C ALA A 57 -8.05 14.01 -7.81
N ALA A 58 -8.94 13.69 -6.86
CA ALA A 58 -8.59 13.73 -5.44
C ALA A 58 -7.53 12.69 -5.07
N ILE A 59 -7.60 11.51 -5.71
CA ILE A 59 -6.65 10.42 -5.50
C ILE A 59 -5.29 10.76 -6.13
N GLU A 60 -5.29 11.30 -7.35
CA GLU A 60 -4.07 11.75 -8.03
C GLU A 60 -3.39 12.88 -7.29
N ARG A 61 -4.14 13.87 -6.81
CA ARG A 61 -3.58 14.96 -6.01
C ARG A 61 -2.86 14.43 -4.77
N ALA A 62 -3.50 13.53 -4.01
CA ALA A 62 -2.88 12.92 -2.83
C ALA A 62 -1.61 12.10 -3.17
N LEU A 63 -1.56 11.46 -4.34
CA LEU A 63 -0.44 10.64 -4.80
C LEU A 63 0.74 11.43 -5.37
N TYR A 64 0.44 12.51 -6.09
CA TYR A 64 1.39 13.12 -7.02
C TYR A 64 1.66 14.60 -6.73
N GLU A 65 0.73 15.30 -6.09
CA GLU A 65 0.85 16.72 -5.78
C GLU A 65 1.15 16.94 -4.29
N ASP A 66 0.28 16.43 -3.42
CA ASP A 66 0.35 16.69 -1.97
C ASP A 66 1.43 15.82 -1.29
N GLY A 67 1.72 14.64 -1.83
CA GLY A 67 2.68 13.70 -1.25
C GLY A 67 2.19 12.98 0.01
N ASP A 68 0.89 13.09 0.34
CA ASP A 68 0.25 12.42 1.47
C ASP A 68 0.23 10.89 1.30
N LEU A 69 0.22 10.42 0.05
CA LEU A 69 0.25 9.01 -0.31
C LEU A 69 1.46 8.71 -1.20
N VAL A 70 2.33 7.81 -0.76
CA VAL A 70 3.58 7.47 -1.47
C VAL A 70 3.48 6.07 -2.07
N ARG A 71 3.77 5.96 -3.37
CA ARG A 71 3.91 4.66 -4.04
C ARG A 71 5.33 4.12 -3.86
N MET A 72 5.47 2.99 -3.18
CA MET A 72 6.77 2.36 -2.92
C MET A 72 6.72 0.83 -2.92
N HIS A 73 7.87 0.19 -3.07
CA HIS A 73 7.99 -1.25 -2.81
C HIS A 73 7.73 -1.53 -1.33
N GLY A 74 7.01 -2.61 -1.03
CA GLY A 74 6.73 -3.04 0.34
C GLY A 74 6.76 -4.56 0.45
N MET A 75 5.80 -5.12 1.18
CA MET A 75 5.72 -6.54 1.47
C MET A 75 5.73 -7.41 0.21
N ARG A 76 6.30 -8.61 0.30
CA ARG A 76 6.30 -9.61 -0.79
C ARG A 76 6.85 -9.10 -2.14
N ARG A 77 7.67 -8.02 -2.13
CA ARG A 77 8.28 -7.41 -3.33
C ARG A 77 7.24 -6.86 -4.33
N THR A 78 6.11 -6.38 -3.84
CA THR A 78 5.07 -5.71 -4.64
C THR A 78 5.02 -4.22 -4.33
N LEU A 79 4.36 -3.44 -5.20
CA LEU A 79 4.14 -2.01 -4.96
C LEU A 79 2.92 -1.79 -4.09
N PHE A 80 3.01 -0.79 -3.21
CA PHE A 80 1.93 -0.31 -2.36
C PHE A 80 1.87 1.21 -2.41
N VAL A 81 0.68 1.74 -2.18
CA VAL A 81 0.46 3.13 -1.81
C VAL A 81 0.32 3.20 -0.30
N VAL A 82 1.15 4.05 0.32
CA VAL A 82 1.41 4.12 1.75
C VAL A 82 1.16 5.54 2.24
N PRO A 83 0.37 5.75 3.31
CA PRO A 83 0.31 7.04 4.00
C PRO A 83 1.70 7.55 4.38
N ALA A 84 1.96 8.84 4.18
CA ALA A 84 3.30 9.43 4.30
C ALA A 84 3.97 9.16 5.66
N ASP A 85 3.19 9.16 6.74
CA ASP A 85 3.63 8.88 8.12
C ASP A 85 4.11 7.43 8.32
N LEU A 86 3.64 6.48 7.51
CA LEU A 86 4.01 5.07 7.57
C LEU A 86 5.17 4.69 6.64
N VAL A 87 5.62 5.59 5.76
CA VAL A 87 6.69 5.31 4.77
C VAL A 87 7.97 4.80 5.44
N ALA A 88 8.41 5.44 6.53
CA ALA A 88 9.61 5.03 7.25
C ALA A 88 9.48 3.62 7.84
N ALA A 89 8.31 3.28 8.38
CA ALA A 89 8.05 1.96 8.94
C ALA A 89 8.03 0.87 7.85
N VAL A 90 7.41 1.13 6.71
CA VAL A 90 7.39 0.20 5.56
C VAL A 90 8.79 0.04 4.98
N GLN A 91 9.53 1.14 4.83
CA GLN A 91 10.91 1.13 4.33
C GLN A 91 11.80 0.23 5.18
N ALA A 92 11.78 0.42 6.50
CA ALA A 92 12.63 -0.32 7.43
C ALA A 92 12.22 -1.80 7.53
N SER A 93 10.92 -2.08 7.69
CA SER A 93 10.42 -3.43 7.93
C SER A 93 10.44 -4.32 6.70
N SER A 94 10.23 -3.75 5.51
CA SER A 94 9.95 -4.51 4.29
C SER A 94 10.91 -4.18 3.16
N THR A 95 11.03 -2.89 2.80
CA THR A 95 11.70 -2.48 1.57
C THR A 95 13.21 -2.67 1.65
N ALA A 96 13.85 -2.27 2.74
CA ALA A 96 15.31 -2.38 2.88
C ALA A 96 15.81 -3.84 2.92
N PRO A 97 15.18 -4.78 3.67
CA PRO A 97 15.54 -6.20 3.59
C PRO A 97 15.37 -6.79 2.19
N ILE A 98 14.29 -6.42 1.48
CA ILE A 98 14.07 -6.85 0.10
C ILE A 98 15.17 -6.31 -0.81
N ALA A 99 15.44 -5.00 -0.77
CA ALA A 99 16.47 -4.38 -1.61
C ALA A 99 17.86 -5.01 -1.39
N ALA A 100 18.23 -5.32 -0.15
CA ALA A 100 19.49 -5.99 0.16
C ALA A 100 19.57 -7.39 -0.48
N ARG A 101 18.47 -8.15 -0.47
CA ARG A 101 18.39 -9.45 -1.14
C ARG A 101 18.45 -9.31 -2.66
N GLU A 102 17.63 -8.44 -3.23
CA GLU A 102 17.57 -8.25 -4.69
C GLU A 102 18.91 -7.77 -5.25
N ARG A 103 19.65 -6.94 -4.50
CA ARG A 103 21.02 -6.53 -4.88
C ARG A 103 21.97 -7.72 -5.00
N LYS A 104 21.92 -8.68 -4.07
CA LYS A 104 22.76 -9.89 -4.13
C LYS A 104 22.41 -10.76 -5.33
N VAL A 105 21.11 -10.91 -5.60
CA VAL A 105 20.61 -11.66 -6.76
C VAL A 105 21.07 -11.02 -8.07
N LEU A 106 20.93 -9.69 -8.19
CA LEU A 106 21.40 -8.95 -9.36
C LEU A 106 22.90 -9.08 -9.56
N ALA A 107 23.70 -8.89 -8.49
CA ALA A 107 25.15 -9.02 -8.58
C ALA A 107 25.58 -10.42 -9.03
N LYS A 108 24.97 -11.48 -8.48
CA LYS A 108 25.22 -12.85 -8.92
C LYS A 108 24.83 -13.05 -10.39
N ALA A 109 23.66 -12.56 -10.81
CA ALA A 109 23.21 -12.69 -12.19
C ALA A 109 24.16 -11.96 -13.16
N MET A 110 24.71 -10.80 -12.77
CA MET A 110 25.72 -10.09 -13.55
C MET A 110 27.03 -10.89 -13.68
N GLN A 111 27.51 -11.49 -12.59
CA GLN A 111 28.70 -12.36 -12.60
C GLN A 111 28.48 -13.59 -13.50
N ASP A 112 27.37 -14.30 -13.29
CA ASP A 112 27.02 -15.50 -14.07
C ASP A 112 26.86 -15.18 -15.57
N SER A 113 26.51 -13.93 -15.91
CA SER A 113 26.37 -13.43 -17.30
C SER A 113 27.65 -12.79 -17.86
N GLY A 114 28.77 -12.80 -17.12
CA GLY A 114 30.05 -12.25 -17.55
C GLY A 114 30.15 -10.71 -17.56
N TYR A 115 29.19 -10.00 -16.95
CA TYR A 115 29.19 -8.54 -16.86
C TYR A 115 29.91 -7.98 -15.63
N ALA A 116 30.29 -8.82 -14.67
CA ALA A 116 31.06 -8.41 -13.48
C ALA A 116 32.19 -9.41 -13.22
N ALA A 117 33.44 -8.90 -13.16
CA ALA A 117 34.60 -9.63 -12.65
C ALA A 117 34.55 -9.74 -11.13
#